data_AF-A0A3D5EN66-F1
#
_entry.id   AF-A0A3D5EN66-F1
#
_cell.length_a   1.000
_cell.length_b   1.000
_cell.length_c   1.000
_cell.angle_alpha   90.00
_cell.angle_beta   90.00
_cell.angle_gamma   90.00
#
_symmetry.space_group_name_H-M   'P 1'
#
loop_
_entity.id
_entity.type
_entity.pdbx_description
1 polymer ?
#
loop_
_entity_poly.entity_id
_entity_poly.type
_entity_poly.pdbx_seq_one_letter_code
_entity_poly.pdbx_strand_id
1 'polypeptide(L)'
;MTFQEQIKQGIPSVLPEPKPYPSDANRAPKRKDILSADEKQLAIRNALRYFPKEWHKELAAEFAAELKQFGRIYMYRFKPNYELKARSISDYPAKCEQAAAIMLMIDNNLDPAVAQHPEELITYGGNGAVFQNWAQYLLTMKYLSEMEEDQTLHMYSGHPMGLFPSSVEAPRVVVTNGMMIPNYSKPDDWEKFNALGVTQYGQMTAGSFMYIGPQGIVHGTTITVMNAFRKVLEKGESPKGKIFLTAGLGGMSGAQPKAGNIANCITVCAEVNPKAAIKRHQQGWVDELIDNMPELVERVRTAQQNEEVVSIAFIGNVVDVWESFLAEDIFIHLGSDQTSLHNPWSGGYYPVDISYEESNRLIREEPEVFKEKVQATLKRHADAVNKHTAKGTYFFDYGNAFL
;
A
#
# COMPACT_ATOMS: atom_id res chain seq x y z
N MET A 1 8.38 -4.42 32.03
CA MET A 1 8.86 -5.56 31.24
C MET A 1 9.83 -5.05 30.18
N THR A 2 10.96 -5.71 30.01
CA THR A 2 11.91 -5.45 28.91
C THR A 2 11.27 -5.79 27.56
N PHE A 3 11.92 -5.40 26.46
CA PHE A 3 11.51 -5.81 25.11
C PHE A 3 11.43 -7.35 25.00
N GLN A 4 12.47 -8.05 25.44
CA GLN A 4 12.54 -9.51 25.37
C GLN A 4 11.46 -10.20 26.20
N GLU A 5 11.16 -9.68 27.40
CA GLU A 5 10.08 -10.20 28.25
C GLU A 5 8.71 -10.05 27.58
N GLN A 6 8.46 -8.90 26.93
CA GLN A 6 7.20 -8.67 26.21
C GLN A 6 7.05 -9.60 25.00
N ILE A 7 8.13 -9.84 24.25
CA ILE A 7 8.12 -10.79 23.12
C ILE A 7 7.78 -12.22 23.59
N LYS A 8 8.46 -12.71 24.64
CA LYS A 8 8.24 -14.07 25.16
C LYS A 8 6.86 -14.27 25.78
N GLN A 9 6.23 -13.22 26.27
CA GLN A 9 4.95 -13.31 26.98
C GLN A 9 3.81 -13.78 26.07
N GLY A 10 3.76 -13.30 24.82
CA GLY A 10 2.60 -13.49 23.95
C GLY A 10 1.36 -12.80 24.52
N ILE A 11 0.24 -13.51 24.62
CA ILE A 11 -0.95 -12.96 25.30
C ILE A 11 -0.63 -12.78 26.79
N PRO A 12 -0.81 -11.58 27.36
CA PRO A 12 -0.55 -11.33 28.78
C PRO A 12 -1.31 -12.30 29.70
N SER A 13 -0.83 -12.50 30.92
CA SER A 13 -1.53 -13.34 31.92
C SER A 13 -2.64 -12.59 32.65
N VAL A 14 -2.64 -11.25 32.57
CA VAL A 14 -3.65 -10.37 33.17
C VAL A 14 -4.20 -9.48 32.06
N LEU A 15 -5.51 -9.23 32.09
CA LEU A 15 -6.17 -8.37 31.12
C LEU A 15 -5.58 -6.96 31.22
N PRO A 16 -4.92 -6.44 30.17
CA PRO A 16 -4.38 -5.08 30.20
C PRO A 16 -5.49 -4.04 30.25
N GLU A 17 -5.21 -2.87 30.80
CA GLU A 17 -6.13 -1.73 30.73
C GLU A 17 -6.47 -1.39 29.26
N PRO A 18 -7.71 -0.93 28.99
CA PRO A 18 -8.09 -0.46 27.67
C PRO A 18 -7.14 0.64 27.19
N LYS A 19 -6.70 0.58 25.93
CA LYS A 19 -5.88 1.63 25.32
C LYS A 19 -6.75 2.63 24.57
N PRO A 20 -6.52 3.94 24.73
CA PRO A 20 -7.20 4.93 23.93
C PRO A 20 -6.77 4.78 22.46
N TYR A 21 -7.71 5.08 21.56
CA TYR A 21 -7.42 5.14 20.14
C TYR A 21 -6.54 6.36 19.82
N PRO A 22 -5.39 6.21 19.13
CA PRO A 22 -4.53 7.33 18.78
C PRO A 22 -5.28 8.33 17.88
N SER A 23 -5.37 9.60 18.27
CA SER A 23 -6.06 10.66 17.51
C SER A 23 -5.29 11.09 16.27
N ASP A 24 -3.96 11.05 16.32
CA ASP A 24 -3.08 11.67 15.32
C ASP A 24 -2.41 10.65 14.38
N ALA A 25 -2.81 9.38 14.46
CA ALA A 25 -2.23 8.33 13.62
C ALA A 25 -2.78 8.38 12.18
N ASN A 26 -1.95 7.99 11.20
CA ASN A 26 -2.42 7.76 9.83
C ASN A 26 -3.25 6.47 9.79
N ARG A 27 -4.58 6.60 9.88
CA ARG A 27 -5.50 5.45 10.04
C ARG A 27 -5.91 4.82 8.72
N ALA A 28 -6.11 3.50 8.74
CA ALA A 28 -6.81 2.83 7.65
C ALA A 28 -8.27 3.32 7.57
N PRO A 29 -8.85 3.43 6.35
CA PRO A 29 -10.25 3.80 6.20
C PRO A 29 -11.18 2.75 6.81
N LYS A 30 -12.37 3.18 7.24
CA LYS A 30 -13.42 2.28 7.73
C LYS A 30 -13.75 1.24 6.64
N ARG A 31 -13.80 -0.03 7.00
CA ARG A 31 -14.14 -1.14 6.10
C ARG A 31 -15.64 -1.27 5.91
N LYS A 32 -16.04 -1.88 4.79
CA LYS A 32 -17.44 -2.15 4.43
C LYS A 32 -18.12 -2.97 5.52
N ASP A 33 -19.28 -2.52 5.99
CA ASP A 33 -20.12 -3.29 6.92
C ASP A 33 -20.93 -4.32 6.12
N ILE A 34 -20.32 -5.48 5.89
CA ILE A 34 -20.86 -6.55 5.02
C ILE A 34 -21.45 -7.74 5.79
N LEU A 35 -21.20 -7.82 7.10
CA LEU A 35 -21.59 -8.98 7.90
C LEU A 35 -23.06 -8.90 8.34
N SER A 36 -23.76 -10.04 8.28
CA SER A 36 -25.05 -10.22 8.93
C SER A 36 -24.94 -10.19 10.46
N ALA A 37 -26.07 -10.14 11.17
CA ALA A 37 -26.06 -10.15 12.64
C ALA A 37 -25.39 -11.43 13.21
N ASP A 38 -25.71 -12.59 12.64
CA ASP A 38 -25.12 -13.87 13.06
C ASP A 38 -23.62 -13.95 12.73
N GLU A 39 -23.22 -13.36 11.61
CA GLU A 39 -21.82 -13.27 11.20
C GLU A 39 -21.03 -12.30 12.09
N LYS A 40 -21.63 -11.18 12.54
CA LYS A 40 -21.01 -10.29 13.52
C LYS A 40 -20.78 -11.00 14.85
N GLN A 41 -21.76 -11.80 15.31
CA GLN A 41 -21.57 -12.64 16.49
C GLN A 41 -20.47 -13.68 16.27
N LEU A 42 -20.40 -14.29 15.09
CA LEU A 42 -19.34 -15.24 14.74
C LEU A 42 -17.96 -14.56 14.71
N ALA A 43 -17.83 -13.36 14.16
CA ALA A 43 -16.59 -12.58 14.16
C ALA A 43 -16.09 -12.32 15.59
N ILE A 44 -16.99 -11.94 16.51
CA ILE A 44 -16.66 -11.74 17.92
C ILE A 44 -16.23 -13.06 18.56
N ARG A 45 -16.98 -14.16 18.36
CA ARG A 45 -16.57 -15.49 18.86
C ARG A 45 -15.21 -15.91 18.31
N ASN A 46 -14.95 -15.64 17.03
CA ASN A 46 -13.69 -15.94 16.38
C ASN A 46 -12.51 -15.16 16.98
N ALA A 47 -12.72 -13.87 17.30
CA ALA A 47 -11.75 -13.03 17.99
C ALA A 47 -11.49 -13.49 19.43
N LEU A 48 -12.52 -13.93 20.15
CA LEU A 48 -12.41 -14.40 21.54
C LEU A 48 -11.63 -15.71 21.70
N ARG A 49 -11.41 -16.49 20.63
CA ARG A 49 -10.62 -17.74 20.67
C ARG A 49 -9.18 -17.54 21.15
N TYR A 50 -8.63 -16.34 21.01
CA TYR A 50 -7.26 -16.01 21.44
C TYR A 50 -7.14 -15.75 22.95
N PHE A 51 -8.25 -15.64 23.67
CA PHE A 51 -8.26 -15.14 25.05
C PHE A 51 -8.94 -16.11 26.03
N PRO A 52 -8.51 -16.10 27.31
CA PRO A 52 -9.17 -16.85 28.38
C PRO A 52 -10.65 -16.50 28.53
N LYS A 53 -11.47 -17.48 28.93
CA LYS A 53 -12.94 -17.35 29.00
C LYS A 53 -13.38 -16.27 30.00
N GLU A 54 -12.63 -16.06 31.06
CA GLU A 54 -12.87 -15.03 32.06
C GLU A 54 -12.88 -13.60 31.48
N TRP A 55 -12.19 -13.36 30.36
CA TRP A 55 -12.14 -12.04 29.72
C TRP A 55 -13.23 -11.86 28.66
N HIS A 56 -13.94 -12.94 28.28
CA HIS A 56 -14.86 -12.91 27.14
C HIS A 56 -15.98 -11.90 27.31
N LYS A 57 -16.49 -11.69 28.54
CA LYS A 57 -17.56 -10.73 28.78
C LYS A 57 -17.13 -9.29 28.44
N GLU A 58 -15.93 -8.90 28.84
CA GLU A 58 -15.39 -7.56 28.60
C GLU A 58 -14.95 -7.41 27.15
N LEU A 59 -14.15 -8.36 26.65
CA LEU A 59 -13.62 -8.32 25.29
C LEU A 59 -14.70 -8.47 24.22
N ALA A 60 -15.81 -9.18 24.47
CA ALA A 60 -16.92 -9.25 23.53
C ALA A 60 -17.51 -7.86 23.24
N ALA A 61 -17.70 -7.05 24.28
CA ALA A 61 -18.24 -5.69 24.13
C ALA A 61 -17.24 -4.78 23.41
N GLU A 62 -15.95 -4.87 23.74
CA GLU A 62 -14.89 -4.12 23.08
C GLU A 62 -14.75 -4.48 21.60
N PHE A 63 -14.69 -5.78 21.28
CA PHE A 63 -14.58 -6.24 19.90
C PHE A 63 -15.84 -5.94 19.08
N ALA A 64 -17.02 -5.94 19.68
CA ALA A 64 -18.24 -5.47 19.03
C ALA A 64 -18.15 -3.96 18.70
N ALA A 65 -17.59 -3.15 19.60
CA ALA A 65 -17.38 -1.73 19.37
C ALA A 65 -16.35 -1.47 18.26
N GLU A 66 -15.22 -2.19 18.26
CA GLU A 66 -14.22 -2.14 17.17
C GLU A 66 -14.85 -2.50 15.82
N LEU A 67 -15.58 -3.62 15.76
CA LEU A 67 -16.21 -4.07 14.54
C LEU A 67 -17.21 -3.04 14.00
N LYS A 68 -18.00 -2.39 14.87
CA LYS A 68 -18.93 -1.32 14.49
C LYS A 68 -18.20 -0.07 13.99
N GLN A 69 -17.13 0.32 14.67
CA GLN A 69 -16.42 1.56 14.40
C GLN A 69 -15.56 1.45 13.13
N PHE A 70 -14.82 0.35 12.98
CA PHE A 70 -13.81 0.19 11.93
C PHE A 70 -14.18 -0.82 10.84
N GLY A 71 -15.20 -1.67 11.08
CA GLY A 71 -15.49 -2.82 10.23
C GLY A 71 -14.51 -3.99 10.42
N ARG A 72 -13.64 -3.91 11.43
CA ARG A 72 -12.60 -4.89 11.77
C ARG A 72 -12.38 -4.94 13.28
N ILE A 73 -11.85 -6.06 13.77
CA ILE A 73 -11.44 -6.26 15.15
C ILE A 73 -9.90 -6.36 15.16
N TYR A 74 -9.22 -5.27 15.49
CA TYR A 74 -7.77 -5.19 15.53
C TYR A 74 -7.20 -5.54 16.90
N MET A 75 -8.02 -5.49 17.96
CA MET A 75 -7.66 -5.80 19.35
C MET A 75 -6.62 -4.81 19.89
N TYR A 76 -6.87 -3.50 19.76
CA TYR A 76 -5.88 -2.45 20.06
C TYR A 76 -5.35 -2.46 21.49
N ARG A 77 -6.16 -2.92 22.45
CA ARG A 77 -5.75 -3.15 23.83
C ARG A 77 -4.43 -3.93 23.93
N PHE A 78 -4.19 -4.85 23.00
CA PHE A 78 -3.05 -5.77 23.00
C PHE A 78 -1.86 -5.31 22.15
N LYS A 79 -1.91 -4.14 21.51
CA LYS A 79 -0.73 -3.59 20.82
C LYS A 79 0.44 -3.45 21.82
N PRO A 80 1.68 -3.85 21.49
CA PRO A 80 2.82 -3.70 22.40
C PRO A 80 3.15 -2.22 22.70
N ASN A 81 3.88 -1.98 23.80
CA ASN A 81 4.31 -0.64 24.20
C ASN A 81 5.73 -0.28 23.75
N TYR A 82 6.51 -1.25 23.26
CA TYR A 82 7.83 -0.95 22.69
C TYR A 82 7.69 -0.36 21.28
N GLU A 83 8.72 0.36 20.86
CA GLU A 83 8.81 0.85 19.48
C GLU A 83 8.88 -0.34 18.51
N LEU A 84 7.92 -0.39 17.60
CA LEU A 84 7.91 -1.28 16.44
C LEU A 84 8.93 -0.74 15.44
N LYS A 85 10.11 -1.35 15.42
CA LYS A 85 11.18 -1.08 14.46
C LYS A 85 12.12 -2.26 14.45
N ALA A 86 12.78 -2.50 13.32
CA ALA A 86 13.86 -3.48 13.28
C ALA A 86 14.97 -3.11 14.28
N ARG A 87 15.42 -4.12 15.02
CA ARG A 87 16.53 -4.02 15.99
C ARG A 87 17.70 -4.86 15.54
N SER A 88 18.82 -4.81 16.27
CA SER A 88 19.90 -5.77 16.05
C SER A 88 19.37 -7.18 16.27
N ILE A 89 19.81 -8.14 15.46
CA ILE A 89 19.32 -9.53 15.55
C ILE A 89 19.50 -10.13 16.95
N SER A 90 20.56 -9.74 17.67
CA SER A 90 20.87 -10.14 19.04
C SER A 90 19.90 -9.60 20.10
N ASP A 91 19.11 -8.58 19.78
CA ASP A 91 18.14 -8.00 20.72
C ASP A 91 16.89 -8.88 20.84
N TYR A 92 16.63 -9.71 19.82
CA TYR A 92 15.50 -10.62 19.76
C TYR A 92 15.77 -11.89 20.56
N PRO A 93 14.83 -12.32 21.42
CA PRO A 93 15.09 -13.40 22.35
C PRO A 93 14.77 -14.78 21.77
N ALA A 94 15.28 -15.08 20.58
CA ALA A 94 15.08 -16.36 19.90
C ALA A 94 16.09 -17.42 20.36
N LYS A 95 15.71 -18.70 20.24
CA LYS A 95 16.65 -19.82 20.41
C LYS A 95 17.49 -20.10 19.16
N CYS A 96 16.99 -19.73 17.98
CA CYS A 96 17.72 -19.82 16.71
C CYS A 96 17.71 -18.49 15.95
N GLU A 97 18.78 -18.24 15.20
CA GLU A 97 19.03 -16.96 14.53
C GLU A 97 18.00 -16.66 13.43
N GLN A 98 17.55 -17.69 12.71
CA GLN A 98 16.56 -17.54 11.65
C GLN A 98 15.22 -17.02 12.18
N ALA A 99 14.81 -17.45 13.38
CA ALA A 99 13.59 -16.94 14.02
C ALA A 99 13.75 -15.49 14.49
N ALA A 100 14.94 -15.11 14.99
CA ALA A 100 15.27 -13.72 15.29
C ALA A 100 15.21 -12.82 14.05
N ALA A 101 15.76 -13.30 12.91
CA ALA A 101 15.68 -12.59 11.64
C ALA A 101 14.23 -12.38 11.18
N ILE A 102 13.36 -13.37 11.35
CA ILE A 102 11.93 -13.22 11.01
C ILE A 102 11.24 -12.19 11.92
N MET A 103 11.50 -12.21 13.22
CA MET A 103 10.97 -11.20 14.15
C MET A 103 11.41 -9.78 13.77
N LEU A 104 12.69 -9.61 13.40
CA LEU A 104 13.23 -8.36 12.88
C LEU A 104 12.44 -7.88 11.66
N MET A 105 12.19 -8.76 10.70
CA MET A 105 11.49 -8.40 9.48
C MET A 105 10.00 -8.10 9.72
N ILE A 106 9.36 -8.78 10.67
CA ILE A 106 8.00 -8.46 11.12
C ILE A 106 7.95 -7.04 11.71
N ASP A 107 8.87 -6.70 12.61
CA ASP A 107 8.93 -5.36 13.20
C ASP A 107 9.23 -4.29 12.16
N ASN A 108 10.09 -4.56 11.18
CA ASN A 108 10.33 -3.66 10.04
C ASN A 108 9.04 -3.42 9.23
N ASN A 109 8.26 -4.46 8.94
CA ASN A 109 7.01 -4.32 8.21
C ASN A 109 5.94 -3.50 8.95
N LEU A 110 6.05 -3.39 10.28
CA LEU A 110 5.16 -2.65 11.16
C LEU A 110 5.77 -1.33 11.68
N ASP A 111 6.98 -0.99 11.25
CA ASP A 111 7.64 0.24 11.62
C ASP A 111 6.84 1.45 11.12
N PRO A 112 6.48 2.43 11.96
CA PRO A 112 5.76 3.64 11.53
C PRO A 112 6.45 4.44 10.41
N ALA A 113 7.76 4.30 10.23
CA ALA A 113 8.50 4.90 9.12
C ALA A 113 8.35 4.11 7.80
N VAL A 114 7.90 2.86 7.86
CA VAL A 114 7.79 1.93 6.72
C VAL A 114 6.33 1.66 6.36
N ALA A 115 5.51 1.31 7.36
CA ALA A 115 4.13 0.88 7.21
C ALA A 115 3.18 2.06 6.92
N GLN A 116 2.19 1.81 6.07
CA GLN A 116 1.16 2.81 5.73
C GLN A 116 0.22 3.09 6.90
N HIS A 117 -0.28 2.05 7.56
CA HIS A 117 -1.17 2.14 8.73
C HIS A 117 -0.70 1.15 9.82
N PRO A 118 0.39 1.48 10.54
CA PRO A 118 1.03 0.56 11.49
C PRO A 118 0.10 0.11 12.62
N GLU A 119 -0.79 0.98 13.08
CA GLU A 119 -1.76 0.69 14.15
C GLU A 119 -2.76 -0.42 13.73
N GLU A 120 -3.08 -0.50 12.44
CA GLU A 120 -3.96 -1.50 11.82
C GLU A 120 -3.19 -2.67 11.21
N LEU A 121 -1.89 -2.77 11.48
CA LEU A 121 -0.99 -3.81 10.97
C LEU A 121 -0.90 -3.87 9.44
N ILE A 122 -1.15 -2.75 8.75
CA ILE A 122 -1.12 -2.64 7.29
C ILE A 122 0.17 -1.96 6.83
N THR A 123 0.97 -2.68 6.04
CA THR A 123 2.25 -2.19 5.52
C THR A 123 2.06 -1.33 4.27
N TYR A 124 1.29 -1.76 3.27
CA TYR A 124 1.04 -0.98 2.06
C TYR A 124 -0.18 -1.47 1.27
N GLY A 125 -0.50 -0.78 0.16
CA GLY A 125 -1.61 -1.14 -0.73
C GLY A 125 -2.99 -0.88 -0.12
N GLY A 126 -3.07 -0.07 0.94
CA GLY A 126 -4.32 0.28 1.63
C GLY A 126 -4.90 -0.81 2.52
N ASN A 127 -4.63 -2.09 2.26
CA ASN A 127 -5.13 -3.23 3.04
C ASN A 127 -4.14 -4.42 3.12
N GLY A 128 -2.93 -4.31 2.57
CA GLY A 128 -1.89 -5.33 2.65
C GLY A 128 -1.35 -5.43 4.08
N ALA A 129 -1.83 -6.43 4.83
CA ALA A 129 -1.60 -6.57 6.26
C ALA A 129 -0.55 -7.63 6.59
N VAL A 130 0.15 -7.40 7.70
CA VAL A 130 1.06 -8.36 8.34
C VAL A 130 0.25 -9.40 9.11
N PHE A 131 -0.70 -8.94 9.92
CA PHE A 131 -1.62 -9.76 10.71
C PHE A 131 -3.01 -9.12 10.70
N GLN A 132 -4.05 -9.89 11.05
CA GLN A 132 -5.42 -9.40 11.14
C GLN A 132 -5.65 -8.57 12.43
N ASN A 133 -4.90 -8.88 13.49
CA ASN A 133 -5.06 -8.27 14.80
C ASN A 133 -3.79 -8.43 15.66
N TRP A 134 -3.73 -7.68 16.77
CA TRP A 134 -2.58 -7.67 17.65
C TRP A 134 -2.36 -8.97 18.44
N ALA A 135 -3.40 -9.78 18.67
CA ALA A 135 -3.22 -11.11 19.30
C ALA A 135 -2.39 -12.04 18.42
N GLN A 136 -2.61 -12.03 17.10
CA GLN A 136 -1.83 -12.80 16.15
C GLN A 136 -0.36 -12.35 16.12
N TYR A 137 -0.09 -11.05 16.18
CA TYR A 137 1.27 -10.53 16.33
C TYR A 137 1.93 -11.08 17.60
N LEU A 138 1.30 -10.90 18.77
CA LEU A 138 1.85 -11.33 20.06
C LEU A 138 2.18 -12.82 20.09
N LEU A 139 1.25 -13.66 19.62
CA LEU A 139 1.46 -15.11 19.58
C LEU A 139 2.56 -15.51 18.60
N THR A 140 2.63 -14.86 17.43
CA THR A 140 3.68 -15.13 16.45
C THR A 140 5.06 -14.79 17.01
N MET A 141 5.20 -13.62 17.63
CA MET A 141 6.46 -13.21 18.26
C MET A 141 6.86 -14.15 19.41
N LYS A 142 5.88 -14.59 20.22
CA LYS A 142 6.12 -15.63 21.25
C LYS A 142 6.61 -16.93 20.64
N TYR A 143 5.93 -17.47 19.64
CA TYR A 143 6.32 -18.74 19.01
C TYR A 143 7.71 -18.66 18.37
N LEU A 144 8.04 -17.57 17.67
CA LEU A 144 9.38 -17.35 17.12
C LEU A 144 10.45 -17.24 18.20
N SER A 145 10.12 -16.72 19.39
CA SER A 145 11.07 -16.63 20.50
C SER A 145 11.38 -17.99 21.15
N GLU A 146 10.44 -18.93 21.13
CA GLU A 146 10.56 -20.21 21.86
C GLU A 146 10.82 -21.42 20.95
N MET A 147 10.66 -21.28 19.63
CA MET A 147 10.85 -22.37 18.68
C MET A 147 12.28 -22.87 18.62
N GLU A 148 12.42 -24.18 18.42
CA GLU A 148 13.69 -24.85 18.16
C GLU A 148 14.02 -24.87 16.65
N GLU A 149 15.27 -25.19 16.31
CA GLU A 149 15.74 -25.25 14.92
C GLU A 149 15.08 -26.33 14.08
N ASP A 150 14.51 -27.37 14.69
CA ASP A 150 13.81 -28.46 14.01
C ASP A 150 12.29 -28.25 13.99
N GLN A 151 11.80 -27.03 14.23
CA GLN A 151 10.38 -26.69 14.15
C GLN A 151 10.04 -25.73 13.00
N THR A 152 8.79 -25.79 12.56
CA THR A 152 8.18 -24.85 11.61
C THR A 152 6.91 -24.26 12.21
N LEU A 153 6.81 -22.93 12.21
CA LEU A 153 5.59 -22.20 12.53
C LEU A 153 4.67 -22.14 11.30
N HIS A 154 3.45 -22.65 11.44
CA HIS A 154 2.46 -22.60 10.37
C HIS A 154 1.54 -21.39 10.53
N MET A 155 1.52 -20.51 9.52
CA MET A 155 0.74 -19.28 9.52
C MET A 155 -0.45 -19.36 8.53
N TYR A 156 -1.65 -19.19 9.06
CA TYR A 156 -2.92 -19.27 8.34
C TYR A 156 -3.53 -17.88 8.22
N SER A 157 -3.19 -17.16 7.16
CA SER A 157 -3.63 -15.79 6.90
C SER A 157 -3.43 -14.87 8.11
N GLY A 158 -2.24 -14.90 8.71
CA GLY A 158 -1.92 -14.16 9.94
C GLY A 158 -2.16 -14.93 11.23
N HIS A 159 -3.06 -15.93 11.27
CA HIS A 159 -3.23 -16.76 12.47
C HIS A 159 -2.03 -17.71 12.67
N PRO A 160 -1.29 -17.64 13.79
CA PRO A 160 -0.26 -18.62 14.09
C PRO A 160 -0.92 -19.92 14.58
N MET A 161 -1.01 -20.92 13.71
CA MET A 161 -1.62 -22.21 14.03
C MET A 161 -0.82 -22.97 15.10
N GLY A 162 0.50 -22.83 15.06
CA GLY A 162 1.41 -23.41 16.05
C GLY A 162 2.74 -23.86 15.46
N LEU A 163 3.60 -24.35 16.36
CA LEU A 163 4.89 -24.95 16.04
C LEU A 163 4.73 -26.45 15.81
N PHE A 164 5.24 -26.95 14.69
CA PHE A 164 5.20 -28.36 14.32
C PHE A 164 6.63 -28.89 14.13
N PRO A 165 6.92 -30.14 14.53
CA PRO A 165 8.21 -30.78 14.22
C PRO A 165 8.47 -30.83 12.72
N SER A 166 9.73 -30.65 12.35
CA SER A 166 10.22 -30.52 10.97
C SER A 166 11.69 -30.99 10.90
N SER A 167 12.55 -30.33 10.12
CA SER A 167 13.99 -30.56 10.08
C SER A 167 14.74 -29.24 10.16
N VAL A 168 16.02 -29.27 10.52
CA VAL A 168 16.87 -28.07 10.60
C VAL A 168 16.90 -27.31 9.26
N GLU A 169 16.86 -28.03 8.13
CA GLU A 169 16.86 -27.46 6.77
C GLU A 169 15.48 -26.95 6.30
N ALA A 170 14.41 -27.27 7.03
CA ALA A 170 13.07 -26.82 6.68
C ALA A 170 12.91 -25.29 6.85
N PRO A 171 11.89 -24.66 6.24
CA PRO A 171 11.54 -23.30 6.57
C PRO A 171 11.15 -23.17 8.05
N ARG A 172 11.61 -22.12 8.73
CA ARG A 172 11.14 -21.82 10.09
C ARG A 172 9.68 -21.37 10.12
N VAL A 173 9.18 -20.79 9.02
CA VAL A 173 7.79 -20.35 8.89
C VAL A 173 7.25 -20.70 7.51
N VAL A 174 6.04 -21.25 7.47
CA VAL A 174 5.25 -21.40 6.24
C VAL A 174 4.05 -20.47 6.33
N VAL A 175 3.93 -19.54 5.39
CA VAL A 175 2.89 -18.51 5.40
C VAL A 175 1.94 -18.66 4.23
N THR A 176 0.64 -18.70 4.55
CA THR A 176 -0.43 -18.52 3.58
C THR A 176 -1.18 -17.23 3.89
N ASN A 177 -1.59 -16.48 2.88
CA ASN A 177 -2.39 -15.26 3.04
C ASN A 177 -3.46 -15.22 1.96
N GLY A 178 -4.73 -15.09 2.34
CA GLY A 178 -5.81 -14.90 1.37
C GLY A 178 -6.10 -16.13 0.50
N MET A 179 -5.64 -17.32 0.91
CA MET A 179 -5.94 -18.55 0.18
C MET A 179 -7.42 -18.89 0.33
N MET A 180 -8.13 -18.93 -0.80
CA MET A 180 -9.58 -19.15 -0.87
C MET A 180 -9.90 -20.30 -1.81
N ILE A 181 -11.02 -20.97 -1.56
CA ILE A 181 -11.64 -21.82 -2.59
C ILE A 181 -12.05 -20.89 -3.74
N PRO A 182 -11.68 -21.16 -5.01
CA PRO A 182 -11.83 -20.20 -6.10
C PRO A 182 -13.23 -19.59 -6.27
N ASN A 183 -14.28 -20.39 -6.06
CA ASN A 183 -15.68 -19.94 -6.15
C ASN A 183 -16.10 -18.92 -5.07
N TYR A 184 -15.26 -18.72 -4.04
CA TYR A 184 -15.49 -17.82 -2.90
C TYR A 184 -14.36 -16.80 -2.75
N SER A 185 -13.73 -16.40 -3.87
CA SER A 185 -12.59 -15.48 -3.89
C SER A 185 -12.93 -14.13 -4.52
N LYS A 186 -14.21 -13.73 -4.56
CA LYS A 186 -14.61 -12.40 -5.05
C LYS A 186 -14.28 -11.32 -4.01
N PRO A 187 -14.20 -10.03 -4.40
CA PRO A 187 -13.87 -8.94 -3.48
C PRO A 187 -14.75 -8.92 -2.21
N ASP A 188 -16.08 -9.10 -2.37
CA ASP A 188 -17.02 -9.12 -1.24
C ASP A 188 -16.90 -10.39 -0.38
N ASP A 189 -16.55 -11.53 -0.97
CA ASP A 189 -16.26 -12.74 -0.19
C ASP A 189 -15.05 -12.49 0.72
N TRP A 190 -13.97 -11.95 0.15
CA TRP A 190 -12.77 -11.62 0.90
C TRP A 190 -13.04 -10.58 2.01
N GLU A 191 -13.75 -9.50 1.71
CA GLU A 191 -14.10 -8.47 2.71
C GLU A 191 -14.84 -9.08 3.91
N LYS A 192 -15.80 -9.97 3.64
CA LYS A 192 -16.55 -10.72 4.66
C LYS A 192 -15.66 -11.66 5.46
N PHE A 193 -14.87 -12.51 4.81
CA PHE A 193 -14.03 -13.48 5.52
C PHE A 193 -12.90 -12.84 6.34
N ASN A 194 -12.41 -11.68 5.91
CA ASN A 194 -11.47 -10.88 6.69
C ASN A 194 -12.15 -10.26 7.92
N ALA A 195 -13.37 -9.71 7.77
CA ALA A 195 -14.16 -9.22 8.92
C ALA A 195 -14.47 -10.33 9.94
N LEU A 196 -14.68 -11.56 9.48
CA LEU A 196 -14.90 -12.75 10.32
C LEU A 196 -13.64 -13.22 11.06
N GLY A 197 -12.45 -12.69 10.74
CA GLY A 197 -11.20 -13.10 11.35
C GLY A 197 -10.67 -14.45 10.84
N VAL A 198 -10.98 -14.83 9.59
CA VAL A 198 -10.59 -16.13 9.01
C VAL A 198 -9.70 -16.01 7.76
N THR A 199 -9.44 -14.79 7.27
CA THR A 199 -8.46 -14.56 6.19
C THR A 199 -7.92 -13.13 6.24
N GLN A 200 -6.87 -12.85 5.48
CA GLN A 200 -6.32 -11.50 5.30
C GLN A 200 -5.79 -11.32 3.88
N TYR A 201 -5.59 -10.08 3.45
CA TYR A 201 -4.82 -9.79 2.25
C TYR A 201 -3.38 -9.44 2.63
N GLY A 202 -2.44 -10.32 2.28
CA GLY A 202 -1.02 -10.13 2.60
C GLY A 202 -0.24 -9.32 1.55
N GLN A 203 -0.88 -8.87 0.47
CA GLN A 203 -0.18 -8.39 -0.73
C GLN A 203 0.91 -9.42 -1.12
N MET A 204 2.10 -8.96 -1.51
CA MET A 204 3.28 -9.76 -1.78
C MET A 204 4.17 -9.77 -0.54
N THR A 205 4.69 -8.60 -0.12
CA THR A 205 5.74 -8.53 0.92
C THR A 205 5.22 -8.08 2.29
N ALA A 206 3.94 -7.70 2.41
CA ALA A 206 3.35 -7.27 3.68
C ALA A 206 3.12 -8.49 4.60
N GLY A 207 2.35 -9.46 4.12
CA GLY A 207 2.03 -10.69 4.84
C GLY A 207 3.13 -11.75 4.79
N SER A 208 4.20 -11.53 4.02
CA SER A 208 5.38 -12.42 3.97
C SER A 208 6.59 -11.85 4.71
N PHE A 209 6.43 -10.71 5.41
CA PHE A 209 7.45 -10.11 6.27
C PHE A 209 8.74 -9.74 5.53
N MET A 210 8.65 -9.04 4.40
CA MET A 210 9.87 -8.65 3.65
C MET A 210 9.76 -7.32 2.89
N TYR A 211 8.92 -6.39 3.36
CA TYR A 211 8.77 -5.08 2.72
C TYR A 211 9.85 -4.11 3.20
N ILE A 212 10.68 -3.61 2.29
CA ILE A 212 11.85 -2.77 2.61
C ILE A 212 11.65 -1.30 2.27
N GLY A 213 10.41 -0.84 2.36
CA GLY A 213 10.04 0.49 1.90
C GLY A 213 10.02 0.61 0.37
N PRO A 214 9.99 1.84 -0.14
CA PRO A 214 9.60 2.08 -1.52
C PRO A 214 10.77 1.96 -2.52
N GLN A 215 11.98 1.62 -2.06
CA GLN A 215 13.18 1.42 -2.90
C GLN A 215 12.99 0.34 -3.97
N GLY A 216 12.26 -0.75 -3.65
CA GLY A 216 11.98 -1.81 -4.60
C GLY A 216 11.19 -1.31 -5.81
N ILE A 217 10.24 -0.40 -5.57
CA ILE A 217 9.45 0.22 -6.64
C ILE A 217 10.30 1.20 -7.44
N VAL A 218 11.16 2.01 -6.79
CA VAL A 218 12.08 2.90 -7.52
C VAL A 218 12.95 2.11 -8.51
N HIS A 219 13.54 1.00 -8.07
CA HIS A 219 14.32 0.14 -8.94
C HIS A 219 13.48 -0.47 -10.08
N GLY A 220 12.33 -1.08 -9.75
CA GLY A 220 11.44 -1.67 -10.76
C GLY A 220 10.97 -0.67 -11.82
N THR A 221 10.60 0.54 -11.40
CA THR A 221 10.20 1.61 -12.32
C THR A 221 11.37 2.13 -13.16
N THR A 222 12.57 2.24 -12.56
CA THR A 222 13.78 2.62 -13.31
C THR A 222 14.02 1.63 -14.46
N ILE A 223 14.00 0.33 -14.17
CA ILE A 223 14.18 -0.71 -15.18
C ILE A 223 13.08 -0.65 -16.25
N THR A 224 11.83 -0.40 -15.85
CA THR A 224 10.70 -0.28 -16.78
C THR A 224 10.90 0.89 -17.75
N VAL A 225 11.17 2.08 -17.24
CA VAL A 225 11.39 3.30 -18.04
C VAL A 225 12.61 3.14 -18.94
N MET A 226 13.73 2.62 -18.43
CA MET A 226 14.92 2.36 -19.24
C MET A 226 14.66 1.35 -20.37
N ASN A 227 13.87 0.29 -20.13
CA ASN A 227 13.49 -0.67 -21.17
C ASN A 227 12.52 -0.05 -22.19
N ALA A 228 11.58 0.77 -21.73
CA ALA A 228 10.67 1.49 -22.61
C ALA A 228 11.44 2.43 -23.54
N PHE A 229 12.41 3.21 -23.03
CA PHE A 229 13.29 4.01 -23.88
C PHE A 229 14.11 3.14 -24.85
N ARG A 230 14.70 2.03 -24.41
CA ARG A 230 15.43 1.11 -25.30
C ARG A 230 14.58 0.53 -26.43
N LYS A 231 13.25 0.44 -26.27
CA LYS A 231 12.35 -0.04 -27.32
C LYS A 231 12.06 1.01 -28.40
N VAL A 232 12.06 2.29 -28.02
CA VAL A 232 11.56 3.38 -28.88
C VAL A 232 12.67 4.27 -29.42
N LEU A 233 13.83 4.27 -28.77
CA LEU A 233 14.99 5.04 -29.17
C LEU A 233 15.95 4.23 -30.03
N GLU A 234 16.69 4.92 -30.88
CA GLU A 234 17.75 4.30 -31.66
C GLU A 234 18.89 3.83 -30.75
N LYS A 235 19.66 2.85 -31.24
CA LYS A 235 20.79 2.32 -30.48
C LYS A 235 21.85 3.41 -30.25
N GLY A 236 22.09 3.73 -28.97
CA GLY A 236 23.07 4.74 -28.56
C GLY A 236 22.47 6.14 -28.34
N GLU A 237 21.18 6.31 -28.64
CA GLU A 237 20.47 7.56 -28.40
C GLU A 237 20.14 7.72 -26.90
N SER A 238 20.29 8.94 -26.38
CA SER A 238 20.12 9.26 -24.96
C SER A 238 18.67 9.57 -24.58
N PRO A 239 18.18 9.20 -23.38
CA PRO A 239 16.90 9.68 -22.83
C PRO A 239 16.87 11.16 -22.38
N LYS A 240 18.03 11.82 -22.33
CA LYS A 240 18.11 13.23 -21.89
C LYS A 240 17.29 14.14 -22.80
N GLY A 241 16.58 15.11 -22.22
CA GLY A 241 15.67 15.98 -22.97
C GLY A 241 14.37 15.29 -23.45
N LYS A 242 14.17 14.00 -23.15
CA LYS A 242 12.98 13.25 -23.57
C LYS A 242 11.99 13.11 -22.42
N ILE A 243 10.72 13.14 -22.78
CA ILE A 243 9.61 13.18 -21.82
C ILE A 243 9.09 11.78 -21.54
N PHE A 244 9.00 11.47 -20.25
CA PHE A 244 8.14 10.45 -19.68
C PHE A 244 6.96 11.12 -18.97
N LEU A 245 5.76 11.04 -19.55
CA LEU A 245 4.52 11.55 -18.95
C LEU A 245 3.79 10.40 -18.22
N THR A 246 3.45 10.63 -16.96
CA THR A 246 2.70 9.67 -16.14
C THR A 246 1.82 10.37 -15.10
N ALA A 247 1.14 9.60 -14.25
CA ALA A 247 0.26 10.08 -13.21
C ALA A 247 0.37 9.29 -11.89
N GLY A 248 -0.01 9.97 -10.81
CA GLY A 248 -0.13 9.47 -9.46
C GLY A 248 1.16 9.57 -8.66
N LEU A 249 1.09 10.14 -7.46
CA LEU A 249 2.18 10.24 -6.47
C LEU A 249 1.86 9.54 -5.15
N GLY A 250 0.97 8.55 -5.21
CA GLY A 250 0.63 7.63 -4.11
C GLY A 250 1.76 6.70 -3.70
N GLY A 251 1.44 5.61 -2.99
CA GLY A 251 2.42 4.72 -2.34
C GLY A 251 3.50 4.19 -3.28
N MET A 252 3.09 3.53 -4.37
CA MET A 252 3.99 2.98 -5.39
C MET A 252 4.32 4.01 -6.48
N SER A 253 3.29 4.71 -7.00
CA SER A 253 3.44 5.63 -8.13
C SER A 253 4.29 6.86 -7.83
N GLY A 254 4.46 7.22 -6.54
CA GLY A 254 5.38 8.26 -6.10
C GLY A 254 6.85 8.00 -6.44
N ALA A 255 7.22 6.77 -6.79
CA ALA A 255 8.58 6.41 -7.19
C ALA A 255 8.91 6.80 -8.65
N GLN A 256 7.91 7.09 -9.49
CA GLN A 256 8.11 7.34 -10.92
C GLN A 256 9.00 8.57 -11.21
N PRO A 257 8.81 9.73 -10.54
CA PRO A 257 9.72 10.87 -10.66
C PRO A 257 11.19 10.51 -10.42
N LYS A 258 11.49 9.83 -9.31
CA LYS A 258 12.85 9.43 -8.97
C LYS A 258 13.44 8.43 -9.95
N ALA A 259 12.62 7.49 -10.42
CA ALA A 259 13.01 6.51 -11.42
C ALA A 259 13.36 7.17 -12.76
N GLY A 260 12.61 8.20 -13.18
CA GLY A 260 12.93 8.96 -14.39
C GLY A 260 14.23 9.76 -14.28
N ASN A 261 14.52 10.34 -13.11
CA ASN A 261 15.82 10.96 -12.85
C ASN A 261 16.97 9.95 -13.03
N ILE A 262 16.84 8.75 -12.47
CA ILE A 262 17.85 7.69 -12.61
C ILE A 262 17.94 7.21 -14.08
N ALA A 263 16.81 7.17 -14.79
CA ALA A 263 16.75 6.85 -16.21
C ALA A 263 17.24 7.98 -17.13
N ASN A 264 17.61 9.14 -16.58
CA ASN A 264 18.09 10.33 -17.27
C ASN A 264 17.07 10.97 -18.23
N CYS A 265 15.80 11.04 -17.85
CA CYS A 265 14.76 11.68 -18.66
C CYS A 265 14.07 12.83 -17.91
N ILE A 266 13.29 13.61 -18.64
CA ILE A 266 12.34 14.56 -18.06
C ILE A 266 11.10 13.76 -17.65
N THR A 267 10.72 13.81 -16.38
CA THR A 267 9.48 13.19 -15.91
C THR A 267 8.45 14.26 -15.62
N VAL A 268 7.27 14.14 -16.20
CA VAL A 268 6.10 14.92 -15.82
C VAL A 268 5.12 13.95 -15.16
N CYS A 269 4.83 14.14 -13.88
CA CYS A 269 3.92 13.29 -13.12
C CYS A 269 2.76 14.12 -12.57
N ALA A 270 1.55 13.92 -13.09
CA ALA A 270 0.37 14.63 -12.60
C ALA A 270 -0.19 13.99 -11.32
N GLU A 271 -0.59 14.80 -10.35
CA GLU A 271 -1.23 14.38 -9.11
C GLU A 271 -2.26 15.42 -8.66
N VAL A 272 -3.51 15.00 -8.49
CA VAL A 272 -4.61 15.87 -8.09
C VAL A 272 -4.60 16.19 -6.60
N ASN A 273 -3.99 15.33 -5.76
CA ASN A 273 -3.88 15.54 -4.33
C ASN A 273 -2.59 16.32 -4.00
N PRO A 274 -2.65 17.63 -3.69
CA PRO A 274 -1.46 18.43 -3.41
C PRO A 274 -0.65 17.88 -2.24
N LYS A 275 -1.29 17.22 -1.25
CA LYS A 275 -0.57 16.63 -0.11
C LYS A 275 0.35 15.50 -0.54
N ALA A 276 -0.04 14.70 -1.54
CA ALA A 276 0.80 13.64 -2.07
C ALA A 276 2.01 14.22 -2.83
N ALA A 277 1.78 15.19 -3.71
CA ALA A 277 2.83 15.88 -4.45
C ALA A 277 3.85 16.57 -3.53
N ILE A 278 3.37 17.39 -2.59
CA ILE A 278 4.22 18.09 -1.60
C ILE A 278 5.04 17.09 -0.78
N LYS A 279 4.42 15.99 -0.34
CA LYS A 279 5.13 14.94 0.42
C LYS A 279 6.27 14.33 -0.40
N ARG A 280 6.08 14.07 -1.70
CA ARG A 280 7.14 13.51 -2.56
C ARG A 280 8.26 14.51 -2.84
N HIS A 281 7.92 15.78 -2.98
CA HIS A 281 8.93 16.83 -3.10
C HIS A 281 9.77 16.97 -1.81
N GLN A 282 9.13 17.00 -0.64
CA GLN A 282 9.82 17.03 0.65
C GLN A 282 10.74 15.81 0.89
N GLN A 283 10.41 14.67 0.28
CA GLN A 283 11.24 13.46 0.31
C GLN A 283 12.45 13.50 -0.64
N GLY A 284 12.57 14.53 -1.50
CA GLY A 284 13.58 14.61 -2.56
C GLY A 284 13.34 13.60 -3.69
N TRP A 285 12.08 13.17 -3.87
CA TRP A 285 11.67 12.23 -4.90
C TRP A 285 11.20 12.94 -6.17
N VAL A 286 10.68 14.16 -6.00
CA VAL A 286 10.27 15.08 -7.05
C VAL A 286 11.13 16.34 -6.92
N ASP A 287 11.66 16.85 -8.03
CA ASP A 287 12.53 18.04 -8.02
C ASP A 287 11.71 19.33 -7.97
N GLU A 288 10.59 19.40 -8.70
CA GLU A 288 9.80 20.62 -8.86
C GLU A 288 8.29 20.37 -8.70
N LEU A 289 7.58 21.33 -8.10
CA LEU A 289 6.12 21.35 -8.02
C LEU A 289 5.59 22.50 -8.88
N ILE A 290 4.63 22.22 -9.75
CA ILE A 290 3.97 23.22 -10.59
C ILE A 290 2.46 22.97 -10.53
N ASP A 291 1.66 24.01 -10.34
CA ASP A 291 0.19 23.92 -10.29
C ASP A 291 -0.50 24.75 -11.40
N ASN A 292 0.29 25.28 -12.33
CA ASN A 292 -0.14 26.12 -13.43
C ASN A 292 0.28 25.53 -14.79
N MET A 293 -0.68 25.34 -15.70
CA MET A 293 -0.43 24.69 -17.00
C MET A 293 0.50 25.50 -17.92
N PRO A 294 0.29 26.81 -18.16
CA PRO A 294 1.27 27.65 -18.87
C PRO A 294 2.70 27.55 -18.34
N GLU A 295 2.87 27.54 -17.01
CA GLU A 295 4.18 27.37 -16.39
C GLU A 295 4.78 25.98 -16.66
N LEU A 296 3.97 24.92 -16.55
CA LEU A 296 4.40 23.56 -16.86
C LEU A 296 4.90 23.44 -18.31
N VAL A 297 4.15 23.99 -19.26
CA VAL A 297 4.49 23.99 -20.69
C VAL A 297 5.84 24.66 -20.92
N GLU A 298 6.03 25.87 -20.38
CA GLU A 298 7.28 26.62 -20.55
C GLU A 298 8.47 25.91 -19.88
N ARG A 299 8.25 25.37 -18.68
CA ARG A 299 9.28 24.65 -17.93
C ARG A 299 9.74 23.39 -18.67
N VAL A 300 8.81 22.64 -19.23
CA VAL A 300 9.10 21.42 -20.00
C VAL A 300 9.84 21.76 -21.28
N ARG A 301 9.44 22.81 -22.01
CA ARG A 301 10.19 23.27 -23.20
C ARG A 301 11.63 23.63 -22.85
N THR A 302 11.84 24.37 -21.76
CA THR A 302 13.17 24.70 -21.26
C THR A 302 13.98 23.45 -20.92
N ALA A 303 13.37 22.48 -20.22
CA ALA A 303 14.03 21.22 -19.88
C ALA A 303 14.45 20.43 -21.13
N GLN A 304 13.59 20.39 -22.16
CA GLN A 304 13.89 19.72 -23.42
C GLN A 304 15.06 20.38 -24.16
N GLN A 305 15.05 21.71 -24.27
CA GLN A 305 16.11 22.49 -24.92
C GLN A 305 17.48 22.29 -24.27
N ASN A 306 17.49 22.18 -22.94
CA ASN A 306 18.72 22.02 -22.15
C ASN A 306 19.12 20.55 -21.92
N GLU A 307 18.38 19.59 -22.50
CA GLU A 307 18.56 18.15 -22.29
C GLU A 307 18.61 17.77 -20.80
N GLU A 308 17.77 18.41 -19.98
CA GLU A 308 17.77 18.25 -18.53
C GLU A 308 17.31 16.86 -18.09
N VAL A 309 17.76 16.49 -16.89
CA VAL A 309 17.22 15.38 -16.11
C VAL A 309 16.50 16.01 -14.92
N VAL A 310 15.18 16.09 -15.02
CA VAL A 310 14.34 16.74 -14.01
C VAL A 310 13.01 16.03 -13.88
N SER A 311 12.51 15.97 -12.66
CA SER A 311 11.19 15.46 -12.34
C SER A 311 10.26 16.55 -11.82
N ILE A 312 9.16 16.75 -12.54
CA ILE A 312 8.17 17.79 -12.30
C ILE A 312 6.87 17.10 -11.88
N ALA A 313 6.37 17.41 -10.69
CA ALA A 313 5.01 17.05 -10.32
C ALA A 313 4.06 18.18 -10.68
N PHE A 314 3.08 17.88 -11.52
CA PHE A 314 1.99 18.80 -11.83
C PHE A 314 0.85 18.57 -10.86
N ILE A 315 0.51 19.58 -10.05
CA ILE A 315 -0.64 19.54 -9.14
C ILE A 315 -1.90 19.83 -9.94
N GLY A 316 -2.52 18.77 -10.44
CA GLY A 316 -3.66 18.84 -11.34
C GLY A 316 -3.97 17.48 -11.98
N ASN A 317 -4.90 17.47 -12.94
CA ASN A 317 -5.31 16.22 -13.58
C ASN A 317 -4.39 15.86 -14.76
N VAL A 318 -4.04 14.58 -14.90
CA VAL A 318 -3.20 14.09 -16.00
C VAL A 318 -3.84 14.33 -17.37
N VAL A 319 -5.18 14.31 -17.46
CA VAL A 319 -5.90 14.53 -18.72
C VAL A 319 -5.63 15.93 -19.25
N ASP A 320 -5.58 16.95 -18.38
CA ASP A 320 -5.24 18.32 -18.79
C ASP A 320 -3.82 18.41 -19.33
N VAL A 321 -2.87 17.65 -18.77
CA VAL A 321 -1.47 17.61 -19.25
C VAL A 321 -1.41 16.97 -20.64
N TRP A 322 -2.07 15.82 -20.83
CA TRP A 322 -2.14 15.15 -22.13
C TRP A 322 -2.74 16.05 -23.21
N GLU A 323 -3.89 16.66 -22.92
CA GLU A 323 -4.59 17.54 -23.85
C GLU A 323 -3.79 18.83 -24.13
N SER A 324 -3.17 19.43 -23.12
CA SER A 324 -2.36 20.65 -23.29
C SER A 324 -1.09 20.38 -24.08
N PHE A 325 -0.36 19.30 -23.81
CA PHE A 325 0.84 18.95 -24.57
C PHE A 325 0.51 18.62 -26.03
N LEU A 326 -0.69 18.08 -26.29
CA LEU A 326 -1.16 17.88 -27.65
C LEU A 326 -1.38 19.22 -28.38
N ALA A 327 -2.02 20.18 -27.71
CA ALA A 327 -2.31 21.51 -28.27
C ALA A 327 -1.04 22.34 -28.50
N GLU A 328 -0.06 22.21 -27.62
CA GLU A 328 1.24 22.89 -27.66
C GLU A 328 2.28 22.19 -28.55
N ASP A 329 1.92 21.05 -29.15
CA ASP A 329 2.80 20.19 -29.96
C ASP A 329 4.08 19.75 -29.23
N ILE A 330 3.96 19.47 -27.93
CA ILE A 330 5.03 18.88 -27.10
C ILE A 330 5.02 17.37 -27.33
N PHE A 331 6.10 16.85 -27.92
CA PHE A 331 6.22 15.43 -28.19
C PHE A 331 6.59 14.63 -26.93
N ILE A 332 5.68 13.73 -26.54
CA ILE A 332 5.88 12.79 -25.44
C ILE A 332 6.51 11.51 -26.01
N HIS A 333 7.65 11.11 -25.48
CA HIS A 333 8.34 9.90 -25.96
C HIS A 333 7.73 8.65 -25.32
N LEU A 334 7.59 8.69 -24.00
CA LEU A 334 6.98 7.63 -23.21
C LEU A 334 5.75 8.15 -22.47
N GLY A 335 4.63 7.48 -22.64
CA GLY A 335 3.40 7.70 -21.88
C GLY A 335 3.07 6.51 -21.00
N SER A 336 2.56 6.76 -19.80
CA SER A 336 2.00 5.73 -18.92
C SER A 336 0.95 6.34 -18.01
N ASP A 337 0.29 5.51 -17.21
CA ASP A 337 -0.56 5.93 -16.10
C ASP A 337 -0.35 4.99 -14.91
N GLN A 338 -0.29 5.53 -13.69
CA GLN A 338 -0.24 4.74 -12.46
C GLN A 338 -1.23 5.25 -11.40
N THR A 339 -2.35 5.81 -11.85
CA THR A 339 -3.52 6.04 -10.99
C THR A 339 -4.08 4.71 -10.49
N SER A 340 -4.96 4.71 -9.49
CA SER A 340 -5.42 3.47 -8.84
C SER A 340 -6.73 2.94 -9.46
N LEU A 341 -6.71 2.61 -10.76
CA LEU A 341 -7.88 2.14 -11.51
C LEU A 341 -8.36 0.72 -11.18
N HIS A 342 -7.65 -0.01 -10.32
CA HIS A 342 -8.18 -1.18 -9.64
C HIS A 342 -9.31 -0.85 -8.63
N ASN A 343 -9.45 0.42 -8.24
CA ASN A 343 -10.56 0.92 -7.41
C ASN A 343 -11.02 2.33 -7.86
N PRO A 344 -11.58 2.45 -9.07
CA PRO A 344 -11.82 3.73 -9.71
C PRO A 344 -12.95 4.53 -9.05
N TRP A 345 -13.89 3.86 -8.37
CA TRP A 345 -15.11 4.44 -7.83
C TRP A 345 -14.98 5.00 -6.40
N SER A 346 -13.85 4.75 -5.74
CA SER A 346 -13.66 5.12 -4.33
C SER A 346 -12.37 5.90 -4.12
N GLY A 347 -12.09 6.85 -5.03
CA GLY A 347 -10.95 7.76 -4.93
C GLY A 347 -9.64 7.20 -5.50
N GLY A 348 -9.70 6.16 -6.34
CA GLY A 348 -8.55 5.67 -7.08
C GLY A 348 -8.24 6.45 -8.37
N TYR A 349 -9.26 7.08 -8.96
CA TYR A 349 -9.16 7.92 -10.16
C TYR A 349 -10.06 9.14 -10.00
N TYR A 350 -9.60 10.32 -10.42
CA TYR A 350 -10.30 11.58 -10.19
C TYR A 350 -10.73 12.21 -11.53
N PRO A 351 -11.99 12.64 -11.66
CA PRO A 351 -12.45 13.31 -12.87
C PRO A 351 -11.71 14.63 -13.12
N VAL A 352 -11.60 15.00 -14.39
CA VAL A 352 -10.88 16.22 -14.82
C VAL A 352 -11.73 17.49 -14.68
N ASP A 353 -13.05 17.36 -14.70
CA ASP A 353 -13.99 18.49 -14.77
C ASP A 353 -14.41 19.05 -13.40
N ILE A 354 -13.88 18.49 -12.30
CA ILE A 354 -14.19 18.90 -10.93
C ILE A 354 -12.92 18.87 -10.06
N SER A 355 -12.94 19.60 -8.95
CA SER A 355 -11.79 19.65 -8.04
C SER A 355 -11.61 18.34 -7.26
N TYR A 356 -10.44 18.18 -6.65
CA TYR A 356 -10.13 17.08 -5.74
C TYR A 356 -11.08 17.07 -4.52
N GLU A 357 -11.37 18.24 -3.95
CA GLU A 357 -12.29 18.40 -2.82
C GLU A 357 -13.71 17.99 -3.19
N GLU A 358 -14.20 18.44 -4.35
CA GLU A 358 -15.53 18.12 -4.82
C GLU A 358 -15.66 16.63 -5.19
N SER A 359 -14.63 16.06 -5.81
CA SER A 359 -14.54 14.61 -6.03
C SER A 359 -14.69 13.82 -4.73
N ASN A 360 -14.00 14.26 -3.67
CA ASN A 360 -14.09 13.64 -2.35
C ASN A 360 -15.44 13.83 -1.67
N ARG A 361 -16.20 14.88 -2.01
CA ARG A 361 -17.59 15.05 -1.60
C ARG A 361 -18.49 14.06 -2.35
N LEU A 362 -18.39 14.01 -3.69
CA LEU A 362 -19.21 13.12 -4.52
C LEU A 362 -18.99 11.64 -4.18
N ILE A 363 -17.76 11.20 -3.89
CA ILE A 363 -17.50 9.82 -3.44
C ILE A 363 -18.35 9.45 -2.22
N ARG A 364 -18.62 10.41 -1.32
CA ARG A 364 -19.38 10.19 -0.07
C ARG A 364 -20.87 10.40 -0.25
N GLU A 365 -21.25 11.43 -0.98
CA GLU A 365 -22.63 11.93 -1.02
C GLU A 365 -23.39 11.47 -2.28
N GLU A 366 -22.69 11.36 -3.41
CA GLU A 366 -23.28 11.14 -4.74
C GLU A 366 -22.40 10.18 -5.59
N PRO A 367 -22.15 8.94 -5.13
CA PRO A 367 -21.17 8.04 -5.73
C PRO A 367 -21.50 7.63 -7.18
N GLU A 368 -22.77 7.60 -7.57
CA GLU A 368 -23.15 7.33 -8.96
C GLU A 368 -22.75 8.50 -9.89
N VAL A 369 -22.91 9.74 -9.44
CA VAL A 369 -22.47 10.94 -10.18
C VAL A 369 -20.94 10.94 -10.32
N PHE A 370 -20.22 10.59 -9.24
CA PHE A 370 -18.77 10.44 -9.30
C PHE A 370 -18.35 9.41 -10.35
N LYS A 371 -18.99 8.24 -10.37
CA LYS A 371 -18.74 7.17 -11.34
C LYS A 371 -18.96 7.61 -12.78
N GLU A 372 -20.06 8.32 -13.07
CA GLU A 372 -20.34 8.87 -14.41
C GLU A 372 -19.23 9.82 -14.87
N LYS A 373 -18.79 10.73 -13.98
CA LYS A 373 -17.70 11.67 -14.27
C LYS A 373 -16.35 10.99 -14.47
N VAL A 374 -16.04 9.97 -13.67
CA VAL A 374 -14.83 9.14 -13.86
C VAL A 374 -14.85 8.48 -15.23
N GLN A 375 -15.97 7.87 -15.63
CA GLN A 375 -16.11 7.24 -16.95
C GLN A 375 -15.97 8.25 -18.09
N ALA A 376 -16.54 9.44 -17.97
CA ALA A 376 -16.37 10.50 -18.96
C ALA A 376 -14.91 10.95 -19.08
N THR A 377 -14.21 11.07 -17.94
CA THR A 377 -12.80 11.44 -17.90
C THR A 377 -11.90 10.36 -18.50
N LEU A 378 -12.16 9.06 -18.23
CA LEU A 378 -11.40 7.95 -18.81
C LEU A 378 -11.49 7.93 -20.35
N LYS A 379 -12.68 8.22 -20.91
CA LYS A 379 -12.86 8.35 -22.37
C LYS A 379 -12.00 9.48 -22.94
N ARG A 380 -11.95 10.64 -22.28
CA ARG A 380 -11.09 11.77 -22.68
C ARG A 380 -9.60 11.41 -22.55
N HIS A 381 -9.20 10.76 -21.46
CA HIS A 381 -7.84 10.33 -21.25
C HIS A 381 -7.37 9.38 -22.37
N ALA A 382 -8.18 8.36 -22.68
CA ALA A 382 -7.88 7.41 -23.76
C ALA A 382 -7.83 8.10 -25.13
N ASP A 383 -8.74 9.03 -25.42
CA ASP A 383 -8.72 9.81 -26.68
C ASP A 383 -7.46 10.66 -26.82
N ALA A 384 -7.02 11.33 -25.75
CA ALA A 384 -5.78 12.11 -25.76
C ALA A 384 -4.56 11.20 -25.97
N VAL A 385 -4.48 10.06 -25.29
CA VAL A 385 -3.43 9.05 -25.51
C VAL A 385 -3.44 8.52 -26.95
N ASN A 386 -4.61 8.26 -27.53
CA ASN A 386 -4.74 7.81 -28.92
C ASN A 386 -4.18 8.86 -29.91
N LYS A 387 -4.42 10.15 -29.66
CA LYS A 387 -3.90 11.24 -30.50
C LYS A 387 -2.38 11.39 -30.40
N HIS A 388 -1.80 11.20 -29.22
CA HIS A 388 -0.34 11.20 -29.03
C HIS A 388 0.34 9.97 -29.63
N THR A 389 -0.24 8.78 -29.43
CA THR A 389 0.28 7.54 -30.02
C THR A 389 0.20 7.56 -31.55
N ALA A 390 -0.80 8.21 -32.14
CA ALA A 390 -0.87 8.46 -33.58
C ALA A 390 0.27 9.37 -34.10
N LYS A 391 0.88 10.19 -33.24
CA LYS A 391 2.08 10.99 -33.54
C LYS A 391 3.40 10.25 -33.24
N GLY A 392 3.35 9.04 -32.68
CA GLY A 392 4.53 8.21 -32.40
C GLY A 392 4.90 8.06 -30.92
N THR A 393 4.13 8.63 -29.99
CA THR A 393 4.32 8.36 -28.55
C THR A 393 4.14 6.87 -28.26
N TYR A 394 5.05 6.28 -27.46
CA TYR A 394 4.86 4.93 -26.95
C TYR A 394 4.15 4.98 -25.60
N PHE A 395 2.87 4.58 -25.58
CA PHE A 395 2.12 4.41 -24.35
C PHE A 395 2.16 2.95 -23.88
N PHE A 396 2.31 2.74 -22.57
CA PHE A 396 2.20 1.41 -21.97
C PHE A 396 1.37 1.45 -20.68
N ASP A 397 0.54 0.42 -20.47
CA ASP A 397 -0.19 0.24 -19.23
C ASP A 397 0.77 -0.24 -18.12
N TYR A 398 0.64 0.32 -16.92
CA TYR A 398 1.51 0.00 -15.78
C TYR A 398 0.95 -1.11 -14.88
N GLY A 399 0.03 -1.92 -15.40
CA GLY A 399 -0.68 -2.96 -14.65
C GLY A 399 -1.67 -2.41 -13.63
N ASN A 400 -2.19 -1.20 -13.86
CA ASN A 400 -3.13 -0.54 -12.95
C ASN A 400 -4.60 -0.68 -13.37
N ALA A 401 -4.87 -1.43 -14.44
CA ALA A 401 -6.18 -1.60 -15.08
C ALA A 401 -6.70 -0.31 -15.73
N PHE A 402 -5.81 0.43 -16.42
CA PHE A 402 -6.20 1.60 -17.19
C PHE A 402 -6.86 1.23 -18.52
N LEU A 403 -6.23 0.34 -19.29
CA LEU A 403 -6.80 -0.23 -20.52
C LEU A 403 -7.90 -1.25 -20.20
#